data_AF-A0A0M4T4F6-F1
#
_entry.id   AF-A0A0M4T4F6-F1
#
_cell.length_a   1.000
_cell.length_b   1.000
_cell.length_c   1.000
_cell.angle_alpha   90.00
_cell.angle_beta   90.00
_cell.angle_gamma   90.00
#
_symmetry.space_group_name_H-M   'P 1'
#
loop_
_entity.id
_entity.type
_entity.pdbx_description
1 polymer ?
#
loop_
_entity_poly.entity_id
_entity_poly.type
_entity_poly.pdbx_seq_one_letter_code
_entity_poly.pdbx_strand_id
1 'polypeptide(L)'
;MNEDEIRPKLGYVEPYEGESISHYLGRLRRFKANSLPSAYSLGKIADLGAVTGRWEKLYFNPRPTQQELEALASVVAVNADRLTEMLPPTGMTLKPRPIKLCAACYAEEPYHRIEWQYKEQQKCVRHNLRLLTKCINCETPFPIPADWVEGECPHCSLSFAKMAKRQRRN
;
A
#
# COMPACT_ATOMS: atom_id res chain seq x y z
N MET A 1 3.87 -29.51 26.34
CA MET A 1 4.44 -28.18 26.60
C MET A 1 4.24 -27.37 25.33
N ASN A 2 3.27 -26.46 25.31
CA ASN A 2 3.16 -25.51 24.20
C ASN A 2 4.15 -24.40 24.51
N GLU A 3 5.30 -24.46 23.84
CA GLU A 3 6.13 -23.27 23.66
C GLU A 3 5.29 -22.33 22.79
N ASP A 4 4.61 -21.36 23.42
CA ASP A 4 4.12 -20.19 22.72
C ASP A 4 5.34 -19.52 22.11
N GLU A 5 5.64 -19.90 20.88
CA GLU A 5 6.73 -19.41 20.06
C GLU A 5 6.60 -17.88 20.03
N ILE A 6 7.47 -17.19 20.79
CA ILE A 6 7.38 -15.74 20.96
C ILE A 6 7.68 -15.10 19.60
N ARG A 7 6.62 -14.84 18.83
CA ARG A 7 6.75 -14.19 17.53
C ARG A 7 7.32 -12.78 17.72
N PRO A 8 8.31 -12.36 16.90
CA PRO A 8 8.82 -11.00 16.94
C PRO A 8 7.68 -10.00 16.75
N LYS A 9 7.54 -9.06 17.69
CA LYS A 9 6.61 -7.94 17.56
C LYS A 9 7.31 -6.80 16.84
N LEU A 10 6.71 -6.34 15.75
CA LEU A 10 7.19 -5.19 15.00
C LEU A 10 6.76 -3.89 15.69
N GLY A 11 7.60 -2.87 15.57
CA GLY A 11 7.28 -1.49 15.91
C GLY A 11 6.03 -1.01 15.18
N TYR A 12 5.20 -0.28 15.92
CA TYR A 12 3.90 0.18 15.48
C TYR A 12 4.01 1.27 14.40
N VAL A 13 3.15 1.15 13.38
CA VAL A 13 2.93 2.17 12.36
C VAL A 13 1.43 2.38 12.27
N GLU A 14 0.96 3.60 12.55
CA GLU A 14 -0.44 3.97 12.40
C GLU A 14 -0.87 3.86 10.91
N PRO A 15 -1.88 3.05 10.58
CA PRO A 15 -2.45 3.03 9.24
C PRO A 15 -3.31 4.25 8.97
N TYR A 16 -3.20 4.83 7.78
CA TYR A 16 -4.13 5.90 7.39
C TYR A 16 -5.50 5.34 7.01
N GLU A 17 -6.55 6.14 7.17
CA GLU A 17 -7.90 5.78 6.72
C GLU A 17 -7.95 5.55 5.20
N GLY A 18 -8.46 4.40 4.74
CA GLY A 18 -8.48 4.04 3.32
C GLY A 18 -7.12 3.77 2.67
N GLU A 19 -6.04 3.64 3.45
CA GLU A 19 -4.71 3.25 2.94
C GLU A 19 -4.75 1.88 2.27
N SER A 20 -4.01 1.71 1.17
CA SER A 20 -3.84 0.39 0.57
C SER A 20 -2.87 -0.46 1.38
N ILE A 21 -3.17 -1.76 1.50
CA ILE A 21 -2.28 -2.68 2.23
C ILE A 21 -0.87 -2.67 1.65
N SER A 22 -0.73 -2.47 0.33
CA SER A 22 0.57 -2.32 -0.33
C SER A 22 1.41 -1.19 0.27
N HIS A 23 0.81 0.00 0.43
CA HIS A 23 1.53 1.17 0.97
C HIS A 23 1.85 1.00 2.45
N TYR A 24 0.87 0.53 3.23
CA TYR A 24 1.04 0.25 4.65
C TYR A 24 2.19 -0.73 4.92
N LEU A 25 2.24 -1.87 4.22
CA LEU A 25 3.31 -2.86 4.39
C LEU A 25 4.68 -2.28 4.03
N GLY A 26 4.76 -1.45 2.98
CA GLY A 26 5.99 -0.73 2.64
C GLY A 26 6.49 0.18 3.77
N ARG A 27 5.58 1.00 4.34
CA ARG A 27 5.87 1.87 5.49
C ARG A 27 6.29 1.07 6.71
N LEU A 28 5.56 0.01 7.02
CA LEU A 28 5.85 -0.90 8.14
C LEU A 28 7.25 -1.49 8.02
N ARG A 29 7.63 -2.01 6.85
CA ARG A 29 8.96 -2.59 6.62
C ARG A 29 10.08 -1.55 6.81
N ARG A 30 9.88 -0.34 6.30
CA ARG A 30 10.87 0.75 6.38
C ARG A 30 10.90 1.47 7.71
N PHE A 31 9.91 1.27 8.57
CA PHE A 31 9.91 1.88 9.89
C PHE A 31 11.19 1.50 10.63
N LYS A 32 11.88 2.48 11.21
CA LYS A 32 13.25 2.31 11.72
C LYS A 32 13.39 1.14 12.70
N ALA A 33 12.38 0.93 13.55
CA ALA A 33 12.36 -0.19 14.50
C ALA A 33 12.20 -1.58 13.86
N ASN A 34 11.68 -1.64 12.62
CA ASN A 34 11.40 -2.87 11.89
C ASN A 34 12.51 -3.22 10.90
N SER A 35 12.93 -2.23 10.09
CA SER A 35 14.03 -2.33 9.12
C SER A 35 14.05 -3.64 8.31
N LEU A 36 12.88 -4.07 7.84
CA LEU A 36 12.71 -5.34 7.12
C LEU A 36 13.14 -5.18 5.66
N PRO A 37 14.10 -6.00 5.16
CA PRO A 37 14.69 -5.78 3.85
C PRO A 37 13.75 -6.16 2.69
N SER A 38 12.70 -6.95 2.94
CA SER A 38 11.79 -7.41 1.88
C SER A 38 10.40 -7.79 2.39
N ALA A 39 9.43 -7.88 1.49
CA ALA A 39 8.11 -8.44 1.77
C ALA A 39 8.19 -9.88 2.31
N TYR A 40 9.14 -10.68 1.77
CA TYR A 40 9.36 -12.06 2.20
C TYR A 40 9.85 -12.14 3.65
N SER A 41 10.69 -11.20 4.09
CA SER A 41 11.13 -11.11 5.48
C SER A 41 9.95 -10.89 6.44
N LEU A 42 9.01 -10.02 6.06
CA LEU A 42 7.76 -9.84 6.81
C LEU A 42 6.92 -11.12 6.80
N GLY A 43 6.78 -11.75 5.64
CA GLY A 43 6.02 -12.99 5.51
C GLY A 43 6.63 -14.16 6.30
N LYS A 44 7.95 -14.24 6.44
CA LYS A 44 8.60 -15.20 7.35
C LYS A 44 8.24 -14.96 8.81
N ILE A 45 8.26 -13.70 9.26
CA ILE A 45 7.93 -13.34 10.64
C ILE A 45 6.47 -13.68 10.96
N ALA A 46 5.56 -13.45 10.00
CA ALA A 46 4.13 -13.71 10.15
C ALA A 46 3.71 -15.16 9.83
N ASP A 47 4.64 -16.05 9.45
CA ASP A 47 4.35 -17.40 8.95
C ASP A 47 3.41 -17.45 7.72
N LEU A 48 3.60 -16.49 6.81
CA LEU A 48 2.85 -16.31 5.56
C LEU A 48 3.71 -16.56 4.30
N GLY A 49 5.03 -16.68 4.48
CA GLY A 49 5.97 -16.92 3.38
C GLY A 49 5.95 -15.83 2.31
N ALA A 50 5.83 -16.20 1.03
CA ALA A 50 5.95 -15.27 -0.09
C ALA A 50 4.66 -14.49 -0.44
N VAL A 51 3.53 -14.81 0.21
CA VAL A 51 2.22 -14.22 -0.13
C VAL A 51 2.17 -12.71 0.10
N THR A 52 2.89 -12.21 1.11
CA THR A 52 3.02 -10.77 1.43
C THR A 52 3.60 -9.98 0.25
N GLY A 53 4.50 -10.58 -0.54
CA GLY A 53 5.04 -9.98 -1.76
C GLY A 53 3.99 -9.81 -2.87
N ARG A 54 2.93 -10.62 -2.87
CA ARG A 54 1.78 -10.45 -3.77
C ARG A 54 0.90 -9.29 -3.30
N TRP A 55 0.68 -9.19 -1.99
CA TRP A 55 -0.12 -8.11 -1.40
C TRP A 55 0.52 -6.74 -1.61
N GLU A 56 1.84 -6.63 -1.46
CA GLU A 56 2.60 -5.41 -1.81
C GLU A 56 2.45 -5.02 -3.28
N LYS A 57 2.23 -5.99 -4.16
CA LYS A 57 1.99 -5.77 -5.59
C LYS A 57 0.51 -5.61 -5.94
N LEU A 58 -0.38 -5.54 -4.94
CA LEU A 58 -1.84 -5.47 -5.10
C LEU A 58 -2.46 -6.70 -5.80
N TYR A 59 -1.79 -7.85 -5.75
CA TYR A 59 -2.31 -9.11 -6.25
C TYR A 59 -2.97 -9.90 -5.11
N PHE A 60 -4.31 -9.88 -5.08
CA PHE A 60 -5.15 -10.54 -4.08
C PHE A 60 -5.95 -11.72 -4.67
N ASN A 61 -5.33 -12.55 -5.52
CA ASN A 61 -5.96 -13.78 -6.02
C ASN A 61 -5.09 -15.02 -5.73
N PRO A 62 -5.37 -15.83 -4.70
CA PRO A 62 -6.57 -15.77 -3.86
C PRO A 62 -6.59 -14.53 -2.96
N ARG A 63 -7.80 -14.13 -2.56
CA ARG A 63 -8.00 -13.05 -1.60
C ARG A 63 -7.36 -13.45 -0.26
N PRO A 64 -6.69 -12.53 0.46
CA PRO A 64 -6.24 -12.81 1.83
C PRO A 64 -7.39 -13.33 2.68
N THR A 65 -7.15 -14.45 3.34
CA THR A 65 -8.09 -15.06 4.29
C THR A 65 -8.02 -14.37 5.64
N GLN A 66 -9.06 -14.53 6.46
CA GLN A 66 -9.06 -13.98 7.81
C GLN A 66 -7.89 -14.52 8.66
N GLN A 67 -7.59 -15.81 8.54
CA GLN A 67 -6.46 -16.44 9.25
C GLN A 67 -5.11 -15.86 8.82
N GLU A 68 -4.92 -15.56 7.54
CA GLU A 68 -3.69 -14.91 7.06
C GLU A 68 -3.56 -13.47 7.59
N LEU A 69 -4.68 -12.75 7.70
CA LEU A 69 -4.71 -11.40 8.27
C LEU A 69 -4.48 -11.41 9.78
N GLU A 70 -5.01 -12.40 10.50
CA GLU A 70 -4.72 -12.65 11.91
C GLU A 70 -3.26 -13.02 12.15
N ALA A 71 -2.67 -13.84 11.28
CA ALA A 71 -1.26 -14.18 11.34
C ALA A 71 -0.39 -12.91 11.16
N LEU A 72 -0.73 -12.03 10.21
CA LEU A 72 -0.07 -10.73 10.08
C LEU A 72 -0.31 -9.84 11.32
N ALA A 73 -1.55 -9.72 11.80
CA ALA A 73 -1.93 -8.96 13.01
C ALA A 73 -1.26 -9.48 14.29
N SER A 74 -0.83 -10.74 14.31
CA SER A 74 -0.08 -11.29 15.44
C SER A 74 1.33 -10.71 15.55
N VAL A 75 1.89 -10.15 14.48
CA VAL A 75 3.25 -9.60 14.47
C VAL A 75 3.27 -8.08 14.27
N VAL A 76 2.21 -7.53 13.69
CA VAL A 76 1.99 -6.08 13.58
C VAL A 76 1.04 -5.63 14.67
N ALA A 77 1.28 -4.50 15.34
CA ALA A 77 0.36 -3.99 16.37
C ALA A 77 -0.92 -3.36 15.79
N VAL A 78 -1.52 -3.99 14.77
CA VAL A 78 -2.75 -3.59 14.06
C VAL A 78 -3.63 -4.83 13.93
N ASN A 79 -4.92 -4.70 14.28
CA ASN A 79 -5.85 -5.82 14.26
C ASN A 79 -6.23 -6.26 12.83
N ALA A 80 -6.74 -7.49 12.68
CA ALA A 80 -7.09 -8.06 11.39
C ALA A 80 -8.22 -7.31 10.66
N ASP A 81 -9.18 -6.73 11.40
CA ASP A 81 -10.28 -5.95 10.83
C ASP A 81 -9.73 -4.69 10.14
N ARG A 82 -8.81 -3.97 10.78
CA ARG A 82 -8.15 -2.80 10.21
C ARG A 82 -7.29 -3.16 9.00
N LEU A 83 -6.64 -4.32 8.99
CA LEU A 83 -5.93 -4.82 7.81
C LEU A 83 -6.90 -5.16 6.67
N THR A 84 -8.09 -5.68 6.98
CA THR A 84 -9.15 -5.97 6.00
C THR A 84 -9.64 -4.72 5.31
N GLU A 85 -9.76 -3.60 6.02
CA GLU A 85 -10.18 -2.31 5.46
C GLU A 85 -9.18 -1.73 4.44
N MET A 86 -7.92 -2.21 4.44
CA MET A 86 -6.90 -1.85 3.45
C MET A 86 -6.95 -2.70 2.17
N LEU A 87 -7.81 -3.72 2.14
CA LEU A 87 -8.10 -4.56 0.98
C LEU A 87 -9.27 -3.97 0.17
N PRO A 88 -9.40 -4.33 -1.12
CA PRO A 88 -10.62 -4.01 -1.85
C PRO A 88 -11.83 -4.67 -1.18
N PRO A 89 -13.01 -4.02 -1.14
CA PRO A 89 -14.25 -4.66 -0.69
C PRO A 89 -14.54 -5.96 -1.44
N THR A 90 -15.31 -6.86 -0.83
CA THR A 90 -15.73 -8.10 -1.49
C THR A 90 -16.48 -7.80 -2.78
N GLY A 91 -16.15 -8.51 -3.87
CA GLY A 91 -16.71 -8.26 -5.20
C GLY A 91 -16.06 -7.09 -5.97
N MET A 92 -15.24 -6.26 -5.33
CA MET A 92 -14.56 -5.17 -6.00
C MET A 92 -13.32 -5.68 -6.77
N THR A 93 -13.32 -5.43 -8.08
CA THR A 93 -12.16 -5.75 -8.93
C THR A 93 -11.12 -4.63 -8.88
N LEU A 94 -9.87 -4.99 -8.59
CA LEU A 94 -8.72 -4.10 -8.74
C LEU A 94 -8.10 -4.21 -10.12
N LYS A 95 -7.44 -3.11 -10.51
CA LYS A 95 -6.48 -3.09 -11.60
C LYS A 95 -5.09 -2.85 -11.01
N PRO A 96 -4.29 -3.91 -10.72
CA PRO A 96 -3.00 -3.76 -10.06
C PRO A 96 -2.01 -2.88 -10.82
N ARG A 97 -2.15 -2.79 -12.15
CA ARG A 97 -1.34 -1.92 -13.02
C ARG A 97 -2.21 -1.22 -14.09
N PRO A 98 -1.90 0.03 -14.44
CA PRO A 98 -0.88 0.90 -13.83
C PRO A 98 -1.25 1.31 -12.39
N ILE A 99 -0.27 1.76 -11.62
CA ILE A 99 -0.53 2.32 -10.28
C ILE A 99 -1.08 3.73 -10.47
N LYS A 100 -2.20 4.01 -9.81
CA LYS A 100 -2.87 5.30 -9.88
C LYS A 100 -2.51 6.16 -8.67
N LEU A 101 -2.47 7.46 -8.89
CA LEU A 101 -2.13 8.46 -7.88
C LEU A 101 -3.05 9.68 -8.03
N CYS A 102 -3.64 10.12 -6.93
CA CYS A 102 -4.10 11.50 -6.82
C CYS A 102 -3.02 12.34 -6.12
N ALA A 103 -2.37 13.23 -6.87
CA ALA A 103 -1.31 14.05 -6.33
C ALA A 103 -1.83 15.09 -5.33
N ALA A 104 -3.06 15.57 -5.50
CA ALA A 104 -3.72 16.46 -4.54
C ALA A 104 -3.97 15.74 -3.19
N CYS A 105 -4.58 14.55 -3.20
CA CYS A 105 -4.71 13.73 -1.99
C CYS A 105 -3.35 13.44 -1.35
N TYR A 106 -2.34 13.10 -2.16
CA TYR A 106 -1.01 12.77 -1.62
C TYR A 106 -0.30 13.99 -1.01
N ALA A 107 -0.60 15.20 -1.50
CA ALA A 107 -0.11 16.44 -0.91
C ALA A 107 -0.79 16.78 0.42
N GLU A 108 -2.04 16.36 0.62
CA GLU A 108 -2.77 16.49 1.89
C GLU A 108 -2.26 15.47 2.90
N GLU A 109 -2.18 14.19 2.49
CA GLU A 109 -1.75 13.08 3.33
C GLU A 109 -0.95 12.07 2.48
N PRO A 110 0.32 11.78 2.84
CA PRO A 110 1.27 11.09 1.95
C PRO A 110 1.09 9.58 1.95
N TYR A 111 -0.07 9.10 1.49
CA TYR A 111 -0.35 7.68 1.35
C TYR A 111 -1.15 7.33 0.10
N HIS A 112 -0.98 6.09 -0.36
CA HIS A 112 -1.78 5.57 -1.46
C HIS A 112 -3.12 5.03 -0.94
N ARG A 113 -4.22 5.53 -1.49
CA ARG A 113 -5.57 5.06 -1.13
C ARG A 113 -5.96 3.83 -1.95
N ILE A 114 -6.55 2.82 -1.32
CA ILE A 114 -6.94 1.57 -1.99
C ILE A 114 -7.94 1.81 -3.14
N GLU A 115 -8.84 2.78 -2.96
CA GLU A 115 -9.89 3.15 -3.93
C GLU A 115 -9.33 3.58 -5.29
N TRP A 116 -8.12 4.14 -5.32
CA TRP A 116 -7.52 4.57 -6.57
C TRP A 116 -7.36 3.39 -7.52
N GLN A 117 -7.10 2.19 -7.00
CA GLN A 117 -6.82 1.00 -7.81
C GLN A 117 -8.07 0.20 -8.18
N TYR A 118 -9.28 0.64 -7.79
CA TYR A 118 -10.51 0.05 -8.29
C TYR A 118 -10.57 0.17 -9.82
N LYS A 119 -11.04 -0.89 -10.49
CA LYS A 119 -11.04 -1.01 -11.97
C LYS A 119 -11.73 0.20 -12.62
N GLU A 120 -12.90 0.56 -12.12
CA GLU A 120 -13.75 1.63 -12.66
C GLU A 120 -13.30 3.04 -12.21
N GLN A 121 -12.41 3.14 -11.20
CA GLN A 121 -12.00 4.43 -10.66
C GLN A 121 -10.96 5.11 -11.56
N GLN A 122 -11.36 6.11 -12.35
CA GLN A 122 -10.43 6.88 -13.20
C GLN A 122 -10.19 8.31 -12.70
N LYS A 123 -11.04 8.80 -11.79
CA LYS A 123 -10.95 10.12 -11.17
C LYS A 123 -10.81 9.97 -9.66
N CYS A 124 -10.25 10.96 -8.97
CA CYS A 124 -10.29 11.01 -7.51
C CYS A 124 -11.69 11.47 -7.09
N VAL A 125 -12.32 10.77 -6.14
CA VAL A 125 -13.66 11.15 -5.63
C VAL A 125 -13.60 12.46 -4.85
N ARG A 126 -12.52 12.70 -4.10
CA ARG A 126 -12.32 13.93 -3.29
C ARG A 126 -12.06 15.17 -4.13
N HIS A 127 -11.13 15.08 -5.09
CA HIS A 127 -10.67 16.25 -5.87
C HIS A 127 -11.26 16.37 -7.27
N ASN A 128 -12.02 15.37 -7.73
CA ASN A 128 -12.54 15.27 -9.10
C ASN A 128 -11.46 15.43 -10.19
N LEU A 129 -10.22 15.05 -9.87
CA LEU A 129 -9.06 15.08 -10.76
C LEU A 129 -8.86 13.70 -11.38
N ARG A 130 -8.41 13.62 -12.64
CA ARG A 130 -8.05 12.34 -13.26
C ARG A 130 -6.86 11.73 -12.51
N LEU A 131 -6.96 10.47 -12.11
CA LEU A 131 -5.86 9.78 -11.44
C LEU A 131 -4.68 9.65 -12.39
N LEU A 132 -3.50 10.06 -11.93
CA LEU A 132 -2.25 9.95 -12.67
C LEU A 132 -1.82 8.48 -12.69
N THR A 133 -1.30 8.01 -13.80
CA THR A 133 -0.72 6.65 -13.94
C THR A 133 0.79 6.66 -14.17
N LYS A 134 1.34 7.86 -14.39
CA LYS A 134 2.74 8.12 -14.68
C LYS A 134 3.13 9.52 -14.21
N CYS A 135 4.42 9.75 -14.05
CA CYS A 135 4.98 11.06 -13.73
C CYS A 135 4.59 12.09 -14.79
N ILE A 136 4.11 13.26 -14.36
CA ILE A 136 3.72 14.35 -15.26
C ILE A 136 4.90 15.08 -15.93
N ASN A 137 6.13 14.75 -15.53
CA ASN A 137 7.35 15.41 -16.02
C ASN A 137 8.13 14.51 -16.98
N CYS A 138 8.43 13.27 -16.59
CA CYS A 138 9.24 12.34 -17.38
C CYS A 138 8.48 11.09 -17.83
N GLU A 139 7.17 11.03 -17.60
CA GLU A 139 6.30 9.92 -18.03
C GLU A 139 6.62 8.53 -17.47
N THR A 140 7.57 8.40 -16.54
CA THR A 140 7.86 7.14 -15.85
C THR A 140 6.61 6.65 -15.10
N PRO A 141 6.16 5.41 -15.32
CA PRO A 141 5.06 4.81 -14.56
C PRO A 141 5.37 4.78 -13.06
N PHE A 142 4.35 4.93 -12.21
CA PHE A 142 4.57 4.87 -10.77
C PHE A 142 4.94 3.45 -10.32
N PRO A 143 5.93 3.30 -9.41
CA PRO A 143 6.24 2.01 -8.79
C PRO A 143 5.07 1.54 -7.90
N ILE A 144 5.12 0.31 -7.39
CA ILE A 144 4.09 -0.15 -6.44
C ILE A 144 4.08 0.77 -5.20
N PRO A 145 2.92 0.96 -4.55
CA PRO A 145 2.82 1.80 -3.36
C PRO A 145 3.77 1.40 -2.24
N ALA A 146 4.04 0.09 -2.09
CA ALA A 146 5.03 -0.41 -1.14
C ALA A 146 6.42 0.22 -1.34
N ASP A 147 6.78 0.67 -2.54
CA ASP A 147 8.10 1.24 -2.86
C ASP A 147 8.13 2.78 -2.78
N TRP A 148 7.05 3.43 -2.34
CA TRP A 148 6.98 4.89 -2.21
C TRP A 148 7.71 5.33 -0.93
N VAL A 149 9.04 5.48 -1.04
CA VAL A 149 9.89 5.88 0.10
C VAL A 149 9.73 7.36 0.41
N GLU A 150 10.12 8.22 -0.54
CA GLU A 150 10.07 9.68 -0.41
C GLU A 150 8.83 10.29 -1.09
N GLY A 151 7.96 9.44 -1.65
CA GLY A 151 6.79 9.91 -2.39
C GLY A 151 7.17 10.74 -3.62
N GLU A 152 8.13 10.25 -4.42
CA GLU A 152 8.61 10.93 -5.62
C GLU A 152 8.78 10.00 -6.82
N CYS A 153 8.91 10.59 -8.00
CA CYS A 153 9.24 9.85 -9.20
C CYS A 153 10.66 9.26 -9.09
N PRO A 154 10.86 7.94 -9.28
CA PRO A 154 12.18 7.32 -9.13
C PRO A 154 13.18 7.71 -10.23
N HIS A 155 12.73 8.40 -11.28
CA HIS A 155 13.59 8.79 -12.41
C HIS A 155 13.98 10.28 -12.39
N CYS A 156 13.06 11.19 -12.03
CA CYS A 156 13.33 12.63 -12.07
C CYS A 156 13.19 13.33 -10.72
N SER A 157 12.94 12.58 -9.64
CA SER A 157 12.74 13.08 -8.27
C SER A 157 11.70 14.18 -8.13
N LEU A 158 10.78 14.30 -9.09
CA LEU A 158 9.60 15.14 -8.91
C LEU A 158 8.71 14.49 -7.85
N SER A 159 8.60 15.12 -6.68
CA SER A 159 7.69 14.70 -5.61
C SER A 159 6.25 14.58 -6.13
N PHE A 160 5.53 13.54 -5.71
CA PHE A 160 4.13 13.31 -6.02
C PHE A 160 3.26 14.51 -5.63
N ALA A 161 3.49 15.12 -4.46
CA ALA A 161 2.74 16.30 -4.02
C ALA A 161 2.84 17.47 -5.02
N LYS A 162 4.03 17.77 -5.56
CA LYS A 162 4.21 18.83 -6.57
C LYS A 162 3.46 18.54 -7.88
N MET A 163 3.14 17.28 -8.17
CA MET A 163 2.37 16.94 -9.37
C MET A 163 0.93 17.47 -9.34
N ALA A 164 0.40 17.79 -8.17
CA ALA A 164 -0.95 18.32 -7.99
C ALA A 164 -1.21 19.57 -8.84
N LYS A 165 -0.19 20.44 -8.98
CA LYS A 165 -0.26 21.70 -9.76
C LYS A 165 -0.58 21.52 -11.23
N ARG A 166 -0.31 20.35 -11.81
CA ARG A 166 -0.52 20.05 -13.23
C ARG A 166 -1.44 18.85 -13.46
N GLN A 167 -2.03 18.30 -12.40
CA GLN A 167 -3.01 17.22 -12.51
C GLN A 167 -4.33 17.79 -13.06
N ARG A 168 -4.81 17.25 -14.18
CA ARG A 168 -5.99 17.76 -14.89
C ARG A 168 -7.26 16.98 -14.53
N ARG A 169 -8.42 17.59 -14.80
CA ARG A 169 -9.73 16.94 -14.64
C ARG A 169 -10.11 15.98 -15.78
N ASN A 170 -9.51 16.17 -16.97
CA ASN A 170 -9.78 15.45 -18.22
C ASN A 170 -8.47 14.88 -18.81
#